data_AF-A0A9Q0JFM0-F1
#
_entry.id   AF-A0A9Q0JFM0-F1
#
_cell.length_a   1.000
_cell.length_b   1.000
_cell.length_c   1.000
_cell.angle_alpha   90.00
_cell.angle_beta   90.00
_cell.angle_gamma   90.00
#
_symmetry.space_group_name_H-M   'P 1'
#
loop_
_entity.id
_entity.type
_entity.pdbx_description
1 polymer ?
#
loop_
_entity_poly.entity_id
_entity_poly.type
_entity_poly.pdbx_seq_one_letter_code
_entity_poly.pdbx_strand_id
1 'polypeptide(L)'
;MKLYFSPKPSCFVVPDVVLPDFLSKKLWLQRLTPEDGGSSSAVYLSDEYDVVLRHDPFEVFVRRQSTNRPVLSLNSHRLFDYEPLRKKEEGDDWEERFRGHTDTRPHGPQSITLDVSFFGSEFVTGIPEHATSLALSESPFGLYGSIPLMISHGKARNSAGFFWLNAAEMQIDVLGKGWDSETGLLLPSEQDRVDTLWMAEAGIVDAFFFVGPGPKDVVRQYTSVTGKPSMPPLFSTAYHQCRWNYRDEEDVENVDAKELRSHDMLKKVKNRRSHEEGRRNVCYGCGFVEQRWCFWR
;
A
#
# COMPACT_ATOMS: atom_id res chain seq x y z
N MET A 1 -1.75 -13.18 8.08
CA MET A 1 -0.83 -13.21 9.26
C MET A 1 -0.21 -11.83 9.42
N LYS A 2 0.07 -11.39 10.67
CA LYS A 2 0.78 -10.13 10.97
C LYS A 2 2.16 -10.47 11.55
N LEU A 3 3.24 -9.96 10.97
CA LEU A 3 4.58 -9.95 11.57
C LEU A 3 4.79 -8.59 12.23
N TYR A 4 5.14 -8.61 13.51
CA TYR A 4 5.40 -7.40 14.30
C TYR A 4 6.73 -7.54 15.02
N PHE A 5 7.68 -6.68 14.68
CA PHE A 5 8.95 -6.56 15.40
C PHE A 5 8.77 -5.51 16.50
N SER A 6 9.02 -5.89 17.76
CA SER A 6 8.83 -4.99 18.90
C SER A 6 9.71 -3.76 18.76
N PRO A 7 9.14 -2.54 18.70
CA PRO A 7 9.92 -1.33 18.51
C PRO A 7 10.73 -1.00 19.77
N LYS A 8 11.91 -0.42 19.57
CA LYS A 8 12.49 0.51 20.55
C LYS A 8 11.55 1.72 20.65
N PRO A 9 11.42 2.39 21.81
CA PRO A 9 10.41 3.43 22.07
C PRO A 9 10.44 4.67 21.14
N SER A 10 11.35 4.71 20.18
CA SER A 10 11.64 5.82 19.27
C SER A 10 11.22 5.57 17.81
N CYS A 11 10.81 4.35 17.43
CA CYS A 11 10.39 4.07 16.05
C CYS A 11 8.90 4.34 15.87
N PHE A 12 8.52 5.03 14.78
CA PHE A 12 7.12 5.35 14.50
C PHE A 12 6.30 4.11 14.12
N VAL A 13 5.12 3.97 14.72
CA VAL A 13 4.15 2.91 14.44
C VAL A 13 2.88 3.57 13.94
N VAL A 14 2.38 3.15 12.78
CA VAL A 14 1.22 3.78 12.15
C VAL A 14 -0.05 3.54 12.99
N PRO A 15 -0.69 4.60 13.52
CA PRO A 15 -1.95 4.46 14.25
C PRO A 15 -3.16 4.45 13.30
N ASP A 16 -4.32 4.04 13.81
CA ASP A 16 -5.66 4.25 13.21
C ASP A 16 -5.94 3.64 11.82
N VAL A 17 -5.00 2.91 11.22
CA VAL A 17 -5.22 2.20 9.95
C VAL A 17 -5.80 0.79 10.16
N VAL A 18 -5.40 0.13 11.24
CA VAL A 18 -5.84 -1.25 11.54
C VAL A 18 -7.07 -1.20 12.44
N LEU A 19 -8.12 -1.93 12.06
CA LEU A 19 -9.34 -2.02 12.84
C LEU A 19 -9.08 -2.60 14.25
N PRO A 20 -9.65 -2.01 15.31
CA PRO A 20 -9.49 -2.52 16.69
C PRO A 20 -9.93 -3.98 16.84
N ASP A 21 -11.00 -4.38 16.14
CA ASP A 21 -11.52 -5.76 16.14
C ASP A 21 -10.48 -6.77 15.67
N PHE A 22 -9.62 -6.39 14.72
CA PHE A 22 -8.55 -7.26 14.23
C PHE A 22 -7.45 -7.41 15.28
N LEU A 23 -7.05 -6.32 15.94
CA LEU A 23 -6.02 -6.35 16.98
C LEU A 23 -6.44 -7.20 18.19
N SER A 24 -7.74 -7.27 18.47
CA SER A 24 -8.28 -8.12 19.54
C SER A 24 -8.18 -9.63 19.24
N LYS A 25 -8.14 -10.03 17.95
CA LYS A 25 -8.04 -11.43 17.49
C LYS A 25 -6.59 -11.91 17.42
N LYS A 26 -5.82 -11.72 18.49
CA LYS A 26 -4.45 -12.22 18.58
C LYS A 26 -4.46 -13.73 18.85
N LEU A 27 -4.19 -14.53 17.82
CA LEU A 27 -3.85 -15.94 18.00
C LEU A 27 -2.41 -16.02 18.51
N TRP A 28 -2.22 -16.61 19.69
CA TRP A 28 -0.91 -17.00 20.17
C TRP A 28 -0.43 -18.22 19.39
N LEU A 29 0.86 -18.31 19.06
CA LEU A 29 1.45 -19.41 18.29
C LEU A 29 1.17 -20.74 19.01
N GLN A 30 0.16 -21.49 18.58
CA GLN A 30 -0.33 -22.66 19.32
C GLN A 30 0.55 -23.90 19.12
N ARG A 31 1.39 -23.94 18.08
CA ARG A 31 2.21 -25.10 17.75
C ARG A 31 3.45 -24.66 16.95
N LEU A 32 4.58 -24.53 17.64
CA LEU A 32 5.90 -24.41 17.01
C LEU A 32 6.43 -25.83 16.84
N THR A 33 6.39 -26.37 15.63
CA THR A 33 7.10 -27.62 15.31
C THR A 33 8.50 -27.26 14.83
N PRO A 34 9.56 -27.58 15.59
CA PRO A 34 10.91 -27.42 15.09
C PRO A 34 11.13 -28.36 13.90
N GLU A 35 11.56 -27.79 12.79
CA GLU A 35 12.01 -28.51 11.60
C GLU A 35 13.53 -28.34 11.48
N ASP A 36 14.18 -29.21 10.70
CA ASP A 36 15.62 -29.15 10.37
C ASP A 36 16.57 -29.02 11.58
N GLY A 37 16.33 -29.79 12.64
CA GLY A 37 17.21 -29.80 13.82
C GLY A 37 17.18 -28.52 14.65
N GLY A 38 16.15 -27.67 14.48
CA GLY A 38 15.98 -26.40 15.20
C GLY A 38 16.32 -25.16 14.39
N SER A 39 16.77 -25.31 13.14
CA SER A 39 17.07 -24.20 12.23
C SER A 39 15.80 -23.54 11.67
N SER A 40 14.67 -24.24 11.68
CA SER A 40 13.39 -23.73 11.22
C SER A 40 12.27 -24.07 12.22
N SER A 41 11.22 -23.25 12.20
CA SER A 41 10.05 -23.41 13.05
C SER A 41 8.80 -23.21 12.21
N ALA A 42 8.01 -24.26 12.07
CA ALA A 42 6.74 -24.20 11.36
C ALA A 42 5.59 -23.90 12.33
N VAL A 43 4.66 -23.08 11.86
CA VAL A 43 3.46 -22.62 12.56
C VAL A 43 2.28 -22.88 11.65
N TYR A 44 1.32 -23.66 12.13
CA TYR A 44 0.07 -23.91 11.43
C TYR A 44 -0.76 -22.63 11.33
N LEU A 45 -1.17 -22.26 10.11
CA LEU A 45 -2.03 -21.09 9.86
C LEU A 45 -3.48 -21.51 9.56
N SER A 46 -3.67 -22.51 8.71
CA SER A 46 -4.97 -23.05 8.29
C SER A 46 -4.78 -24.43 7.67
N ASP A 47 -5.88 -25.13 7.34
CA ASP A 47 -5.84 -26.50 6.78
C ASP A 47 -5.03 -26.62 5.48
N GLU A 48 -4.82 -25.51 4.76
CA GLU A 48 -4.08 -25.51 3.50
C GLU A 48 -2.68 -24.89 3.61
N TYR A 49 -2.39 -24.11 4.65
CA TYR A 49 -1.22 -23.24 4.71
C TYR A 49 -0.50 -23.32 6.05
N ASP A 50 0.83 -23.39 5.97
CA ASP A 50 1.75 -23.23 7.09
C ASP A 50 2.64 -22.01 6.88
N VAL A 51 3.07 -21.42 7.99
CA VAL A 51 4.11 -20.40 7.99
C VAL A 51 5.37 -21.03 8.56
N VAL A 52 6.48 -20.91 7.85
CA VAL A 52 7.78 -21.40 8.29
C VAL A 52 8.68 -20.20 8.55
N LEU A 53 9.22 -20.14 9.75
CA LEU A 53 10.26 -19.20 10.17
C LEU A 53 11.59 -19.94 10.14
N ARG A 54 12.47 -19.59 9.20
CA ARG A 54 13.87 -20.03 9.23
C ARG A 54 14.67 -19.02 10.03
N HIS A 55 15.45 -19.52 10.99
CA HIS A 55 16.22 -18.67 11.91
C HIS A 55 17.55 -18.22 11.29
N ASP A 56 18.24 -19.13 10.60
CA ASP A 56 19.56 -18.87 10.02
C ASP A 56 19.71 -19.53 8.63
N PRO A 57 19.80 -18.75 7.53
CA PRO A 57 19.58 -17.30 7.46
C PRO A 57 18.10 -16.96 7.63
N PHE A 58 17.80 -15.83 8.26
CA PHE A 58 16.44 -15.38 8.56
C PHE A 58 15.57 -15.33 7.28
N GLU A 59 14.47 -16.08 7.26
CA GLU A 59 13.46 -16.04 6.19
C GLU A 59 12.10 -16.39 6.78
N VAL A 60 11.05 -15.70 6.36
CA VAL A 60 9.67 -16.05 6.73
C VAL A 60 8.88 -16.32 5.47
N PHE A 61 8.40 -17.55 5.31
CA PHE A 61 7.62 -17.92 4.14
C PHE A 61 6.35 -18.68 4.49
N VAL A 62 5.32 -18.46 3.67
CA VAL A 62 4.08 -19.22 3.73
C VAL A 62 4.15 -20.32 2.68
N ARG A 63 3.94 -21.57 3.08
CA ARG A 63 3.90 -22.73 2.19
C ARG A 63 2.53 -23.39 2.19
N ARG A 64 2.17 -24.00 1.07
CA ARG A 64 0.97 -24.84 0.98
C ARG A 64 1.29 -26.24 1.49
N GLN A 65 0.52 -26.75 2.45
CA GLN A 65 0.77 -28.06 3.09
C GLN A 65 0.74 -29.22 2.08
N SER A 66 -0.16 -29.19 1.11
CA SER A 66 -0.34 -30.29 0.15
C SER A 66 0.81 -30.46 -0.84
N THR A 67 1.50 -29.39 -1.20
CA THR A 67 2.58 -29.40 -2.20
C THR A 67 3.96 -29.10 -1.62
N ASN A 68 4.02 -28.67 -0.36
CA ASN A 68 5.22 -28.16 0.31
C ASN A 68 5.93 -27.05 -0.47
N ARG A 69 5.21 -26.32 -1.33
CA ARG A 69 5.75 -25.20 -2.12
C ARG A 69 5.48 -23.87 -1.43
N PRO A 70 6.45 -22.94 -1.40
CA PRO A 70 6.22 -21.59 -0.92
C PRO A 70 5.25 -20.87 -1.86
N VAL A 71 4.44 -19.99 -1.28
CA VAL A 71 3.50 -19.11 -2.00
C VAL A 71 4.00 -17.68 -1.92
N LEU A 72 4.47 -17.28 -0.74
CA LEU A 72 5.02 -15.96 -0.48
C LEU A 72 6.18 -16.10 0.51
N SER A 73 7.31 -15.46 0.23
CA SER A 73 8.44 -15.38 1.17
C SER A 73 8.84 -13.93 1.42
N LEU A 74 9.25 -13.65 2.65
CA LEU A 74 9.94 -12.44 3.06
C LEU A 74 11.39 -12.79 3.36
N ASN A 75 12.30 -11.99 2.81
CA ASN A 75 13.75 -12.13 2.93
C ASN A 75 14.32 -13.41 2.30
N SER A 76 13.86 -13.76 1.10
CA SER A 76 14.38 -14.91 0.36
C SER A 76 15.75 -14.62 -0.28
N HIS A 77 15.97 -13.35 -0.66
CA HIS A 77 17.21 -12.86 -1.26
C HIS A 77 18.21 -12.31 -0.24
N ARG A 78 17.84 -12.27 1.05
CA ARG A 78 18.67 -11.75 2.15
C ARG A 78 18.98 -10.26 2.00
N LEU A 79 18.04 -9.51 1.42
CA LEU A 79 18.15 -8.06 1.26
C LEU A 79 17.53 -7.31 2.45
N PHE A 80 17.10 -8.04 3.48
CA PHE A 80 16.67 -7.43 4.72
C PHE A 80 17.79 -6.63 5.36
N ASP A 81 17.60 -5.33 5.43
CA ASP A 81 18.48 -4.41 6.13
C ASP A 81 17.65 -3.49 7.03
N TYR A 82 18.20 -3.18 8.19
CA TYR A 82 17.57 -2.34 9.18
C TYR A 82 18.63 -1.43 9.77
N GLU A 83 18.55 -0.14 9.46
CA GLU A 83 19.48 0.84 10.00
C GLU A 83 19.10 1.21 11.44
N PRO A 84 19.89 0.80 12.44
CA PRO A 84 19.55 1.08 13.82
C PRO A 84 19.75 2.57 14.12
N LEU A 85 18.86 3.11 14.95
CA LEU A 85 19.01 4.44 15.51
C LEU A 85 20.37 4.62 16.19
N ARG A 86 21.12 5.64 15.75
CA ARG A 86 22.41 6.03 16.31
C ARG A 86 22.35 7.44 16.88
N LYS A 87 23.22 7.70 17.86
CA LYS A 87 23.43 9.07 18.37
C LYS A 87 24.41 9.78 17.44
N LYS A 88 24.17 11.05 17.17
CA LYS A 88 25.04 11.87 16.34
C LYS A 88 26.38 12.07 17.04
N GLU A 89 27.47 11.65 16.41
CA GLU A 89 28.82 11.85 16.91
C GLU A 89 29.44 13.14 16.35
N GLU A 90 30.50 13.63 17.00
CA GLU A 90 31.18 14.85 16.58
C GLU A 90 31.92 14.62 15.26
N GLY A 91 31.38 15.17 14.17
CA GLY A 91 31.88 14.96 12.79
C GLY A 91 30.87 14.33 11.84
N ASP A 92 29.73 13.84 12.34
CA ASP A 92 28.64 13.33 11.52
C ASP A 92 27.91 14.48 10.79
N ASP A 93 27.96 14.47 9.46
CA ASP A 93 27.10 15.29 8.60
C ASP A 93 26.04 14.40 7.95
N TRP A 94 24.81 14.52 8.45
CA TRP A 94 23.65 13.77 7.96
C TRP A 94 22.70 14.66 7.15
N GLU A 95 23.03 15.94 6.98
CA GLU A 95 22.14 16.88 6.32
C GLU A 95 21.98 16.51 4.83
N GLU A 96 20.74 16.50 4.35
CA GLU A 96 20.44 16.33 2.94
C GLU A 96 19.91 17.63 2.35
N ARG A 97 20.37 17.99 1.15
CA ARG A 97 19.92 19.19 0.45
C ARG A 97 19.23 18.81 -0.84
N PHE A 98 17.95 19.14 -0.92
CA PHE A 98 17.19 19.01 -2.14
C PHE A 98 16.68 20.38 -2.61
N ARG A 99 17.26 20.85 -3.72
CA ARG A 99 16.99 22.18 -4.30
C ARG A 99 17.27 23.29 -3.28
N GLY A 100 16.23 24.02 -2.86
CA GLY A 100 16.32 25.12 -1.89
C GLY A 100 16.02 24.73 -0.45
N HIS A 101 15.79 23.43 -0.18
CA HIS A 101 15.45 22.93 1.16
C HIS A 101 16.59 22.05 1.70
N THR A 102 16.86 22.21 2.99
CA THR A 102 17.83 21.39 3.73
C THR A 102 17.08 20.62 4.81
N ASP A 103 17.15 19.29 4.77
CA ASP A 103 16.74 18.41 5.84
C ASP A 103 17.93 18.18 6.78
N THR A 104 17.75 18.42 8.07
CA THR A 104 18.81 18.31 9.07
C THR A 104 19.01 16.88 9.59
N ARG A 105 18.09 15.96 9.28
CA ARG A 105 18.11 14.53 9.68
C ARG A 105 18.66 14.30 11.10
N PRO A 106 17.95 14.77 12.14
CA PRO A 106 18.46 14.79 13.52
C PRO A 106 18.79 13.40 14.08
N HIS A 107 18.24 12.35 13.48
CA HIS A 107 18.37 10.98 13.92
C HIS A 107 19.11 10.09 12.91
N GLY A 108 19.71 10.68 11.88
CA GLY A 108 20.52 9.99 10.89
C GLY A 108 19.73 9.01 10.02
N PRO A 109 20.43 8.07 9.37
CA PRO A 109 19.81 7.07 8.51
C PRO A 109 19.05 6.02 9.34
N GLN A 110 17.82 5.70 8.92
CA GLN A 110 16.87 4.81 9.60
C GLN A 110 16.10 3.93 8.63
N SER A 111 16.65 3.75 7.44
CA SER A 111 15.96 3.04 6.38
C SER A 111 15.79 1.58 6.74
N ILE A 112 14.71 1.02 6.21
CA ILE A 112 14.35 -0.38 6.35
C ILE A 112 14.17 -0.92 4.96
N THR A 113 14.87 -2.01 4.66
CA THR A 113 14.79 -2.70 3.37
C THR A 113 14.32 -4.13 3.60
N LEU A 114 13.42 -4.63 2.76
CA LEU A 114 12.99 -6.03 2.78
C LEU A 114 12.62 -6.49 1.37
N ASP A 115 12.99 -7.73 1.03
CA ASP A 115 12.51 -8.38 -0.18
C ASP A 115 11.29 -9.26 0.08
N VAL A 116 10.36 -9.26 -0.88
CA VAL A 116 9.18 -10.13 -0.90
C VAL A 116 9.09 -10.83 -2.23
N SER A 117 9.00 -12.16 -2.17
CA SER A 117 8.95 -13.03 -3.34
C SER A 117 7.59 -13.73 -3.43
N PHE A 118 6.95 -13.60 -4.59
CA PHE A 118 5.67 -14.21 -4.91
C PHE A 118 5.87 -15.42 -5.83
N PHE A 119 5.73 -16.61 -5.29
CA PHE A 119 5.92 -17.86 -6.04
C PHE A 119 4.66 -18.26 -6.80
N GLY A 120 4.82 -18.85 -7.99
CA GLY A 120 3.73 -19.21 -8.90
C GLY A 120 2.97 -18.03 -9.50
N SER A 121 3.53 -16.81 -9.40
CA SER A 121 2.89 -15.57 -9.83
C SER A 121 3.44 -15.12 -11.19
N GLU A 122 2.58 -14.62 -12.06
CA GLU A 122 2.95 -14.12 -13.39
C GLU A 122 3.13 -12.61 -13.40
N PHE A 123 2.31 -11.89 -12.63
CA PHE A 123 2.36 -10.44 -12.51
C PHE A 123 1.83 -10.00 -11.16
N VAL A 124 2.14 -8.75 -10.80
CA VAL A 124 1.68 -8.09 -9.58
C VAL A 124 0.91 -6.82 -9.92
N THR A 125 0.03 -6.42 -9.02
CA THR A 125 -0.83 -5.23 -9.12
C THR A 125 -0.91 -4.55 -7.76
N GLY A 126 -1.27 -3.28 -7.71
CA GLY A 126 -1.47 -2.55 -6.46
C GLY A 126 -0.57 -1.32 -6.39
N ILE A 127 -0.11 -1.01 -5.18
CA ILE A 127 0.71 0.16 -4.86
C ILE A 127 0.24 1.45 -5.56
N PRO A 128 -1.07 1.80 -5.54
CA PRO A 128 -1.49 3.08 -6.11
C PRO A 128 -0.93 4.24 -5.27
N GLU A 129 -0.76 5.44 -5.81
CA GLU A 129 -1.28 5.95 -7.09
C GLU A 129 -0.16 6.23 -8.10
N HIS A 130 -0.22 5.56 -9.26
CA HIS A 130 0.72 5.73 -10.37
C HIS A 130 -0.03 5.79 -11.71
N ALA A 131 0.48 6.59 -12.65
CA ALA A 131 0.00 6.65 -14.03
C ALA A 131 0.63 5.54 -14.88
N THR A 132 0.43 4.28 -14.48
CA THR A 132 1.03 3.09 -15.10
C THR A 132 -0.03 2.02 -15.40
N SER A 133 0.37 0.92 -16.04
CA SER A 133 -0.50 -0.23 -16.26
C SER A 133 -0.89 -0.90 -14.94
N LEU A 134 -2.07 -1.53 -14.91
CA LEU A 134 -2.53 -2.27 -13.72
C LEU A 134 -1.55 -3.39 -13.33
N ALA A 135 -1.03 -4.12 -14.31
CA ALA A 135 0.08 -5.04 -14.14
C ALA A 135 1.38 -4.23 -14.06
N LEU A 136 2.07 -4.34 -12.93
CA LEU A 136 3.28 -3.57 -12.65
C LEU A 136 4.48 -4.30 -13.23
N SER A 137 5.22 -3.63 -14.10
CA SER A 137 6.56 -4.03 -14.54
C SER A 137 7.66 -3.24 -13.83
N GLU A 138 7.35 -2.01 -13.44
CA GLU A 138 8.22 -1.05 -12.75
C GLU A 138 7.35 -0.18 -11.83
N SER A 139 7.95 0.42 -10.79
CA SER A 139 7.27 1.38 -9.92
C SER A 139 7.75 2.80 -10.23
N PRO A 140 6.98 3.59 -10.99
CA PRO A 140 7.32 4.99 -11.24
C PRO A 140 7.11 5.84 -9.98
N PHE A 141 7.47 7.13 -10.04
CA PHE A 141 7.22 8.06 -8.95
C PHE A 141 5.74 8.08 -8.51
N GLY A 142 5.51 8.21 -7.20
CA GLY A 142 4.17 8.34 -6.63
C GLY A 142 3.46 9.63 -7.06
N LEU A 143 2.13 9.59 -7.06
CA LEU A 143 1.27 10.74 -7.32
C LEU A 143 0.78 11.37 -6.01
N TYR A 144 -0.53 11.36 -5.72
CA TYR A 144 -1.12 12.11 -4.61
C TYR A 144 -1.47 11.24 -3.41
N GLY A 145 -1.76 9.96 -3.63
CA GLY A 145 -2.08 9.00 -2.60
C GLY A 145 -1.18 7.77 -2.68
N SER A 146 -1.02 7.10 -1.54
CA SER A 146 -0.20 5.90 -1.42
C SER A 146 -0.95 4.83 -0.62
N ILE A 147 -1.08 3.62 -1.18
CA ILE A 147 -1.56 2.44 -0.46
C ILE A 147 -0.53 1.33 -0.64
N PRO A 148 0.29 1.00 0.38
CA PRO A 148 1.38 0.02 0.27
C PRO A 148 0.90 -1.44 0.28
N LEU A 149 -0.09 -1.75 -0.55
CA LEU A 149 -0.67 -3.08 -0.76
C LEU A 149 -0.32 -3.56 -2.17
N MET A 150 0.27 -4.74 -2.26
CA MET A 150 0.51 -5.44 -3.52
C MET A 150 -0.24 -6.77 -3.53
N ILE A 151 -0.76 -7.15 -4.70
CA ILE A 151 -1.47 -8.39 -4.95
C ILE A 151 -0.81 -9.08 -6.14
N SER A 152 -0.39 -10.33 -5.96
CA SER A 152 0.13 -11.18 -7.01
C SER A 152 -0.97 -12.03 -7.65
N HIS A 153 -0.80 -12.36 -8.93
CA HIS A 153 -1.73 -13.18 -9.70
C HIS A 153 -0.99 -14.27 -10.46
N GLY A 154 -1.41 -15.52 -10.29
CA GLY A 154 -0.84 -16.68 -10.97
C GLY A 154 -1.83 -17.45 -11.85
N LYS A 155 -1.29 -18.29 -12.76
CA LYS A 155 -2.01 -19.08 -13.77
C LYS A 155 -3.18 -19.92 -13.22
N ALA A 156 -3.04 -20.45 -12.01
CA ALA A 156 -4.00 -21.37 -11.39
C ALA A 156 -5.06 -20.67 -10.51
N ARG A 157 -5.33 -19.38 -10.73
CA ARG A 157 -6.14 -18.52 -9.82
C ARG A 157 -5.62 -18.50 -8.39
N ASN A 158 -4.31 -18.66 -8.23
CA ASN A 158 -3.64 -18.44 -6.96
C ASN A 158 -3.22 -16.98 -6.89
N SER A 159 -3.74 -16.26 -5.90
CA SER A 159 -3.38 -14.89 -5.60
C SER A 159 -2.91 -14.78 -4.17
N ALA A 160 -1.83 -14.06 -3.96
CA ALA A 160 -1.36 -13.67 -2.64
C ALA A 160 -1.32 -12.15 -2.56
N GLY A 161 -1.26 -11.62 -1.35
CA GLY A 161 -1.14 -10.19 -1.11
C GLY A 161 -0.14 -9.90 -0.01
N PHE A 162 0.58 -8.80 -0.17
CA PHE A 162 1.51 -8.27 0.80
C PHE A 162 1.12 -6.82 1.09
N PHE A 163 0.99 -6.47 2.37
CA PHE A 163 0.73 -5.11 2.81
C PHE A 163 1.74 -4.74 3.88
N TRP A 164 2.56 -3.73 3.58
CA TRP A 164 3.48 -3.17 4.56
C TRP A 164 2.90 -1.89 5.12
N LEU A 165 2.49 -1.94 6.38
CA LEU A 165 1.95 -0.79 7.08
C LEU A 165 3.08 0.16 7.51
N ASN A 166 3.47 1.03 6.59
CA ASN A 166 4.41 2.12 6.83
C ASN A 166 3.88 3.43 6.21
N ALA A 167 4.15 4.55 6.87
CA ALA A 167 3.73 5.89 6.45
C ALA A 167 4.91 6.78 6.01
N ALA A 168 6.15 6.31 6.18
CA ALA A 168 7.34 6.98 5.65
C ALA A 168 7.36 6.92 4.11
N GLU A 169 8.24 7.71 3.49
CA GLU A 169 8.52 7.58 2.07
C GLU A 169 8.97 6.15 1.76
N MET A 170 8.36 5.55 0.73
CA MET A 170 8.64 4.19 0.32
C MET A 170 8.96 4.13 -1.16
N GLN A 171 10.02 3.40 -1.48
CA GLN A 171 10.37 3.00 -2.83
C GLN A 171 10.23 1.48 -2.95
N ILE A 172 9.61 1.04 -4.03
CA ILE A 172 9.27 -0.37 -4.25
C ILE A 172 9.73 -0.76 -5.63
N ASP A 173 10.74 -1.62 -5.75
CA ASP A 173 11.19 -2.11 -7.04
C ASP A 173 10.53 -3.45 -7.35
N VAL A 174 9.93 -3.56 -8.54
CA VAL A 174 9.41 -4.83 -9.05
C VAL A 174 10.50 -5.46 -9.90
N LEU A 175 11.08 -6.51 -9.35
CA LEU A 175 12.17 -7.25 -9.96
C LEU A 175 11.49 -8.31 -10.83
N GLY A 176 11.61 -8.14 -12.15
CA GLY A 176 11.06 -9.06 -13.15
C GLY A 176 11.62 -10.48 -13.03
N LYS A 177 11.48 -11.31 -14.07
CA LYS A 177 11.84 -12.74 -14.05
C LYS A 177 13.34 -13.00 -13.74
N GLY A 178 13.70 -12.98 -12.45
CA GLY A 178 15.01 -13.27 -11.89
C GLY A 178 15.81 -12.02 -11.51
N TRP A 179 16.08 -11.85 -10.21
CA TRP A 179 17.07 -10.91 -9.64
C TRP A 179 18.53 -11.38 -9.86
N ASP A 180 18.76 -12.63 -10.28
CA ASP A 180 20.08 -13.25 -10.48
C ASP A 180 20.86 -12.71 -11.71
N SER A 181 20.61 -11.47 -12.14
CA SER A 181 21.49 -10.76 -13.08
C SER A 181 22.51 -9.93 -12.31
N GLU A 182 23.43 -10.58 -11.61
CA GLU A 182 24.61 -9.93 -11.01
C GLU A 182 25.61 -9.43 -12.07
N THR A 183 25.31 -9.62 -13.35
CA THR A 183 26.05 -9.07 -14.48
C THR A 183 25.05 -8.63 -15.54
N GLY A 184 25.31 -7.49 -16.20
CA GLY A 184 24.57 -7.11 -17.38
C GLY A 184 24.52 -8.28 -18.36
N LEU A 185 23.33 -8.58 -18.89
CA LEU A 185 23.07 -9.59 -19.92
C LEU A 185 23.51 -11.01 -19.51
N LEU A 186 22.57 -11.86 -19.06
CA LEU A 186 22.16 -13.11 -19.74
C LEU A 186 21.40 -14.10 -18.83
N LEU A 187 20.24 -14.52 -19.36
CA LEU A 187 19.48 -15.77 -19.17
C LEU A 187 18.25 -15.77 -18.24
N PRO A 188 17.12 -16.35 -18.72
CA PRO A 188 15.84 -16.36 -18.03
C PRO A 188 15.83 -17.44 -16.95
N SER A 189 15.47 -17.11 -15.71
CA SER A 189 15.08 -18.19 -14.80
C SER A 189 13.71 -18.71 -15.26
N GLU A 190 13.60 -20.03 -15.44
CA GLU A 190 12.33 -20.76 -15.62
C GLU A 190 11.46 -20.74 -14.35
N GLN A 191 11.54 -19.67 -13.55
CA GLN A 191 10.77 -19.56 -12.31
C GLN A 191 9.56 -18.71 -12.59
N ASP A 192 8.38 -19.33 -12.50
CA ASP A 192 7.09 -18.65 -12.35
C ASP A 192 7.10 -17.91 -10.99
N ARG A 193 7.89 -16.84 -10.83
CA ARG A 193 7.92 -15.99 -9.62
C ARG A 193 8.11 -14.51 -9.97
N VAL A 194 7.64 -13.65 -9.08
CA VAL A 194 7.89 -12.20 -9.12
C VAL A 194 8.55 -11.80 -7.81
N ASP A 195 9.69 -11.14 -7.89
CA ASP A 195 10.47 -10.68 -6.74
C ASP A 195 10.25 -9.16 -6.60
N THR A 196 10.20 -8.66 -5.37
CA THR A 196 10.01 -7.23 -5.11
C THR A 196 10.90 -6.78 -3.97
N LEU A 197 11.47 -5.58 -4.08
CA LEU A 197 12.29 -4.96 -3.07
C LEU A 197 11.56 -3.74 -2.52
N TRP A 198 11.34 -3.70 -1.21
CA TRP A 198 10.66 -2.60 -0.55
C TRP A 198 11.65 -1.88 0.35
N MET A 199 11.71 -0.56 0.22
CA MET A 199 12.56 0.32 1.01
C MET A 199 11.68 1.41 1.62
N ALA A 200 11.79 1.62 2.92
CA ALA A 200 11.12 2.70 3.64
C ALA A 200 12.15 3.57 4.36
N GLU A 201 11.97 4.89 4.36
CA GLU A 201 12.91 5.82 4.98
C GLU A 201 13.03 5.64 6.51
N ALA A 202 11.92 5.32 7.18
CA ALA A 202 11.85 5.17 8.63
C ALA A 202 10.67 4.30 9.05
N GLY A 203 10.53 4.07 10.37
CA GLY A 203 9.37 3.40 10.97
C GLY A 203 9.68 2.00 11.48
N ILE A 204 8.77 1.06 11.27
CA ILE A 204 8.91 -0.34 11.68
C ILE A 204 8.51 -1.30 10.56
N VAL A 205 8.98 -2.53 10.66
CA VAL A 205 8.46 -3.65 9.85
C VAL A 205 7.14 -4.11 10.47
N ASP A 206 6.03 -3.58 9.95
CA ASP A 206 4.67 -4.05 10.25
C ASP A 206 4.05 -4.64 8.98
N ALA A 207 4.27 -5.93 8.76
CA ALA A 207 3.95 -6.62 7.51
C ALA A 207 2.78 -7.59 7.65
N PHE A 208 1.87 -7.55 6.68
CA PHE A 208 0.68 -8.39 6.58
C PHE A 208 0.72 -9.25 5.32
N PHE A 209 0.46 -10.55 5.52
CA PHE A 209 0.38 -11.53 4.45
C PHE A 209 -1.06 -12.02 4.26
N PHE A 210 -1.50 -12.00 3.01
CA PHE A 210 -2.80 -12.47 2.53
C PHE A 210 -2.57 -13.61 1.55
N VAL A 211 -3.21 -14.75 1.77
CA VAL A 211 -2.85 -16.02 1.08
C VAL A 211 -3.89 -16.47 0.05
N GLY A 212 -4.95 -15.68 -0.14
CA GLY A 212 -6.01 -15.98 -1.11
C GLY A 212 -6.94 -17.12 -0.67
N PRO A 213 -7.44 -17.97 -1.59
CA PRO A 213 -6.79 -18.34 -2.85
C PRO A 213 -7.04 -17.40 -4.04
N GLY A 214 -8.21 -16.74 -4.14
CA GLY A 214 -8.52 -15.85 -5.26
C GLY A 214 -8.26 -14.37 -4.97
N PRO A 215 -8.20 -13.50 -6.01
CA PRO A 215 -8.01 -12.05 -5.82
C PRO A 215 -9.08 -11.42 -4.92
N LYS A 216 -10.33 -11.88 -5.04
CA LYS A 216 -11.45 -11.42 -4.22
C LYS A 216 -11.24 -11.74 -2.73
N ASP A 217 -10.62 -12.86 -2.44
CA ASP A 217 -10.38 -13.30 -1.06
C ASP A 217 -9.21 -12.53 -0.45
N VAL A 218 -8.17 -12.23 -1.22
CA VAL A 218 -7.10 -11.30 -0.81
C VAL A 218 -7.68 -9.93 -0.43
N VAL A 219 -8.54 -9.35 -1.29
CA VAL A 219 -9.18 -8.05 -0.99
C VAL A 219 -10.12 -8.12 0.22
N ARG A 220 -10.84 -9.23 0.40
CA ARG A 220 -11.67 -9.45 1.61
C ARG A 220 -10.82 -9.54 2.88
N GLN A 221 -9.68 -10.22 2.82
CA GLN A 221 -8.74 -10.31 3.95
C GLN A 221 -8.16 -8.93 4.25
N TYR A 222 -7.73 -8.18 3.24
CA TYR A 222 -7.23 -6.81 3.40
C TYR A 222 -8.27 -5.88 4.05
N THR A 223 -9.50 -5.84 3.52
CA THR A 223 -10.58 -5.01 4.08
C THR A 223 -11.06 -5.46 5.46
N SER A 224 -10.77 -6.69 5.88
CA SER A 224 -10.99 -7.13 7.26
C SER A 224 -9.96 -6.53 8.24
N VAL A 225 -8.81 -6.09 7.75
CA VAL A 225 -7.75 -5.43 8.52
C VAL A 225 -7.93 -3.91 8.50
N THR A 226 -8.15 -3.31 7.32
CA THR A 226 -8.13 -1.85 7.13
C THR A 226 -9.52 -1.20 7.06
N GLY A 227 -10.58 -2.01 7.02
CA GLY A 227 -11.95 -1.52 6.86
C GLY A 227 -12.48 -1.63 5.43
N LYS A 228 -13.81 -1.55 5.33
CA LYS A 228 -14.54 -1.57 4.07
C LYS A 228 -14.80 -0.14 3.61
N PRO A 229 -14.94 0.11 2.30
CA PRO A 229 -15.37 1.40 1.81
C PRO A 229 -16.71 1.79 2.46
N SER A 230 -16.85 3.05 2.84
CA SER A 230 -18.11 3.59 3.34
C SER A 230 -19.17 3.52 2.25
N MET A 231 -20.44 3.33 2.66
CA MET A 231 -21.54 3.30 1.70
C MET A 231 -21.71 4.69 1.07
N PRO A 232 -21.50 4.85 -0.25
CA PRO A 232 -21.61 6.16 -0.87
C PRO A 232 -23.08 6.62 -0.86
N PRO A 233 -23.36 7.90 -0.59
CA PRO A 233 -24.71 8.43 -0.79
C PRO A 233 -25.07 8.31 -2.28
N LEU A 234 -26.33 8.03 -2.60
CA LEU A 234 -26.77 7.72 -3.98
C LEU A 234 -26.30 8.76 -5.01
N PHE A 235 -26.28 10.03 -4.61
CA PHE A 235 -25.89 11.09 -5.52
C PHE A 235 -24.41 11.09 -5.91
N SER A 236 -23.53 10.46 -5.13
CA SER A 236 -22.09 10.50 -5.41
C SER A 236 -21.69 9.53 -6.50
N THR A 237 -22.54 8.54 -6.84
CA THR A 237 -22.33 7.63 -7.97
C THR A 237 -22.85 8.20 -9.28
N ALA A 238 -23.61 9.30 -9.23
CA ALA A 238 -24.02 10.04 -10.41
C ALA A 238 -22.85 10.83 -11.00
N TYR A 239 -23.04 11.38 -12.20
CA TYR A 239 -22.04 12.22 -12.84
C TYR A 239 -21.85 13.55 -12.10
N HIS A 240 -20.59 13.96 -11.93
CA HIS A 240 -20.21 15.23 -11.30
C HIS A 240 -19.61 16.18 -12.33
N GLN A 241 -20.31 17.28 -12.61
CA GLN A 241 -19.86 18.37 -13.47
C GLN A 241 -19.00 19.35 -12.65
N CYS A 242 -17.75 19.54 -13.04
CA CYS A 242 -16.82 20.42 -12.33
C CYS A 242 -15.91 21.15 -13.33
N ARG A 243 -15.53 22.39 -12.99
CA ARG A 243 -14.52 23.18 -13.70
C ARG A 243 -13.78 24.04 -12.68
N TRP A 244 -12.54 24.40 -12.98
CA TRP A 244 -11.85 25.51 -12.35
C TRP A 244 -11.91 26.74 -13.27
N ASN A 245 -12.84 27.69 -13.14
CA ASN A 245 -14.01 27.77 -12.24
C ASN A 245 -15.28 28.09 -13.05
N TYR A 246 -16.43 27.93 -12.41
CA TYR A 246 -17.65 28.66 -12.81
C TYR A 246 -17.57 30.09 -12.29
N ARG A 247 -17.97 31.06 -13.11
CA ARG A 247 -17.70 32.48 -12.87
C ARG A 247 -18.52 33.03 -11.69
N ASP A 248 -19.81 32.72 -11.65
CA ASP A 248 -20.79 33.23 -10.70
C ASP A 248 -21.98 32.25 -10.57
N GLU A 249 -22.98 32.62 -9.77
CA GLU A 249 -24.22 31.83 -9.62
C GLU A 249 -24.97 31.69 -10.95
N GLU A 250 -25.01 32.75 -11.76
CA GLU A 250 -25.72 32.75 -13.04
C GLU A 250 -25.07 31.76 -14.04
N ASP A 251 -23.75 31.66 -14.09
CA ASP A 251 -23.03 30.65 -14.89
C ASP A 251 -23.38 29.23 -14.41
N VAL A 252 -23.49 29.00 -13.11
CA VAL A 252 -23.90 27.70 -12.55
C VAL A 252 -25.35 27.37 -12.92
N GLU A 253 -26.28 28.33 -12.77
CA GLU A 253 -27.68 28.16 -13.13
C GLU A 253 -27.87 27.94 -14.63
N ASN A 254 -27.12 28.68 -15.46
CA ASN A 254 -27.13 28.48 -16.90
C ASN A 254 -26.63 27.09 -17.29
N VAL A 255 -25.57 26.57 -16.64
CA VAL A 255 -25.09 25.20 -16.87
C VAL A 255 -26.13 24.17 -16.42
N ASP A 256 -26.81 24.38 -15.29
CA ASP A 256 -27.93 23.51 -14.85
C ASP A 256 -29.09 23.52 -15.85
N ALA A 257 -29.57 24.71 -16.23
CA ALA A 257 -30.79 24.88 -16.98
C ALA A 257 -30.61 24.63 -18.49
N LYS A 258 -29.56 25.19 -19.11
CA LYS A 258 -29.40 25.24 -20.58
C LYS A 258 -28.62 24.08 -21.18
N GLU A 259 -27.74 23.44 -20.44
CA GLU A 259 -26.92 22.35 -20.96
C GLU A 259 -27.43 20.99 -20.47
N LEU A 260 -27.87 20.89 -19.21
CA LEU A 260 -28.19 19.61 -18.57
C LEU A 260 -29.65 19.22 -18.71
N ARG A 261 -30.60 20.13 -18.44
CA ARG A 261 -32.04 19.85 -18.55
C ARG A 261 -32.57 19.82 -19.98
N SER A 262 -31.99 20.62 -20.87
CA SER A 262 -32.38 20.71 -22.29
C SER A 262 -31.94 19.49 -23.12
N HIS A 263 -30.83 18.85 -22.75
CA HIS A 263 -30.27 17.67 -23.42
C HIS A 263 -30.56 16.34 -22.68
N ASP A 264 -31.48 16.36 -21.72
CA ASP A 264 -31.90 15.19 -20.93
C ASP A 264 -30.73 14.45 -20.25
N MET A 265 -29.80 15.20 -19.64
CA MET A 265 -28.66 14.63 -18.92
C MET A 265 -28.83 14.73 -17.39
N LEU A 266 -28.93 13.57 -16.71
CA LEU A 266 -29.10 13.49 -15.25
C LEU A 266 -27.77 13.61 -14.48
N LYS A 267 -27.52 14.72 -13.76
CA LYS A 267 -26.17 15.06 -13.23
C LYS A 267 -26.18 15.92 -11.93
N LYS A 268 -25.04 15.96 -11.21
CA LYS A 268 -24.74 16.89 -10.09
C LYS A 268 -23.63 17.89 -10.48
N VAL A 269 -23.76 19.16 -10.08
CA VAL A 269 -22.75 20.23 -10.35
C VAL A 269 -21.97 20.57 -9.09
N LYS A 270 -20.63 20.71 -9.20
CA LYS A 270 -19.72 21.06 -8.10
C LYS A 270 -18.74 22.16 -8.55
N ASN A 271 -18.59 23.22 -7.75
CA ASN A 271 -17.68 24.35 -8.01
C ASN A 271 -16.40 24.27 -7.14
N ARG A 272 -15.30 24.94 -7.53
CA ARG A 272 -13.99 24.90 -6.83
C ARG A 272 -13.44 26.29 -6.45
N ARG A 273 -12.80 26.37 -5.28
CA ARG A 273 -11.89 27.37 -4.65
C ARG A 273 -11.91 28.89 -4.93
N SER A 274 -12.31 29.46 -6.08
CA SER A 274 -12.23 30.95 -6.25
C SER A 274 -13.35 31.73 -5.59
N HIS A 275 -14.41 31.04 -5.18
CA HIS A 275 -15.56 31.66 -4.51
C HIS A 275 -15.32 31.87 -3.01
N GLU A 276 -14.16 31.47 -2.49
CA GLU A 276 -13.77 31.72 -1.12
C GLU A 276 -13.12 33.10 -0.99
N GLU A 277 -13.71 33.96 -0.17
CA GLU A 277 -13.18 35.31 0.09
C GLU A 277 -11.75 35.23 0.65
N GLY A 278 -10.77 35.45 -0.23
CA GLY A 278 -9.35 35.41 0.13
C GLY A 278 -8.76 34.00 0.35
N ARG A 279 -9.27 32.95 -0.32
CA ARG A 279 -8.83 31.53 -0.12
C ARG A 279 -9.04 31.03 1.31
N ARG A 280 -10.02 31.58 2.01
CA ARG A 280 -10.48 31.09 3.32
C ARG A 280 -11.51 29.99 3.11
N ASN A 281 -11.14 28.76 3.46
CA ASN A 281 -12.09 27.64 3.50
C ASN A 281 -13.29 28.05 4.39
N VAL A 282 -14.53 27.84 3.91
CA VAL A 282 -15.81 28.13 4.61
C VAL A 282 -16.32 29.59 4.52
N CYS A 283 -15.73 30.45 3.68
CA CYS A 283 -16.33 31.75 3.32
C CYS A 283 -16.84 31.71 1.88
N TYR A 284 -17.98 32.32 1.59
CA TYR A 284 -18.46 32.52 0.21
C TYR A 284 -18.32 33.99 -0.18
N GLY A 285 -17.97 34.26 -1.44
CA GLY A 285 -17.92 35.62 -1.99
C GLY A 285 -19.29 36.31 -1.85
N CYS A 286 -19.29 37.64 -1.77
CA CYS A 286 -20.47 38.47 -1.46
C CYS A 286 -21.67 38.30 -2.44
N GLY A 287 -21.52 37.52 -3.51
CA GLY A 287 -22.57 37.14 -4.46
C GLY A 287 -23.00 35.67 -4.37
N PHE A 288 -22.73 34.97 -3.27
CA PHE A 288 -23.21 33.61 -3.02
C PHE A 288 -24.26 33.62 -1.89
N VAL A 289 -25.54 33.65 -2.25
CA VAL A 289 -26.66 33.70 -1.30
C VAL A 289 -27.50 32.45 -1.52
N GLU A 290 -27.30 31.42 -0.68
CA GLU A 290 -28.08 30.17 -0.61
C GLU A 290 -27.57 29.00 -1.49
N GLN A 291 -26.95 27.99 -0.84
CA GLN A 291 -26.75 26.68 -1.46
C GLN A 291 -28.07 25.91 -1.49
N ARG A 292 -28.80 25.95 -2.61
CA ARG A 292 -29.89 25.01 -2.85
C ARG A 292 -29.32 23.64 -3.23
N TRP A 293 -29.39 22.72 -2.28
CA TRP A 293 -29.22 21.30 -2.55
C TRP A 293 -30.49 20.79 -3.26
N CYS A 294 -30.47 20.70 -4.58
CA CYS A 294 -31.49 19.97 -5.32
C CYS A 294 -31.42 18.48 -4.92
N PHE A 295 -32.27 18.09 -3.97
CA PHE A 295 -32.59 16.70 -3.69
C PHE A 295 -33.59 16.22 -4.75
N TRP A 296 -33.26 15.08 -5.35
CA TRP A 296 -34.18 14.31 -6.18
C TRP A 296 -35.43 13.95 -5.36
N ARG A 297 -36.63 14.19 -5.93
CA ARG A 297 -37.84 13.45 -5.62
C ARG A 297 -37.97 12.29 -6.60
#